data_AF-A0A7C3X245-F1
#
_entry.id   AF-A0A7C3X245-F1
#
_cell.length_a   1.000
_cell.length_b   1.000
_cell.length_c   1.000
_cell.angle_alpha   90.00
_cell.angle_beta   90.00
_cell.angle_gamma   90.00
#
_symmetry.space_group_name_H-M   'P 1'
#
loop_
_entity.id
_entity.type
_entity.pdbx_description
1 polymer ?
#
loop_
_entity_poly.entity_id
_entity_poly.type
_entity_poly.pdbx_seq_one_letter_code
_entity_poly.pdbx_strand_id
1 'polypeptide(L)'
;PLPVDRLVGVGARMRRHLRAMGIETVGDLARAPREVLQWKFGVVGSLLWEAAHGRDSGPVMRGGEGEEMKSFGHSLSLRGGTRDLEYLENTLLGLCDAVTRRMRREGYLGRTVSLRLRVGYALGYARARTLPGYSDLPSPVYEAARDLLRREASCGPWTEPVTTVGVSVSQLRPRREGRQVTIWDYLDSREERLTAALDALRDRYGEQVITRASLLGDFALSGMNLAR
;
A
#
# COMPACT_ATOMS: atom_id res chain seq x y z
N PRO A 1 -19.37 -33.07 2.87
CA PRO A 1 -18.74 -31.97 3.66
C PRO A 1 -18.03 -30.94 2.77
N LEU A 2 -18.13 -29.65 3.08
CA LEU A 2 -17.48 -28.58 2.29
C LEU A 2 -15.96 -28.54 2.55
N PRO A 3 -15.13 -28.31 1.51
CA PRO A 3 -13.70 -28.04 1.68
C PRO A 3 -13.45 -26.82 2.57
N VAL A 4 -12.37 -26.85 3.37
CA VAL A 4 -12.07 -25.79 4.35
C VAL A 4 -11.78 -24.42 3.70
N ASP A 5 -11.36 -24.39 2.44
CA ASP A 5 -11.07 -23.16 1.69
C ASP A 5 -12.29 -22.48 1.08
N ARG A 6 -13.48 -23.06 1.26
CA ARG A 6 -14.76 -22.36 1.03
C ARG A 6 -15.12 -21.42 2.18
N LEU A 7 -14.45 -21.55 3.33
CA LEU A 7 -14.66 -20.67 4.47
C LEU A 7 -13.98 -19.30 4.24
N VAL A 8 -14.69 -18.21 4.52
CA VAL A 8 -14.14 -16.86 4.46
C VAL A 8 -12.96 -16.75 5.43
N GLY A 9 -11.86 -16.14 4.98
CA GLY A 9 -10.60 -16.06 5.75
C GLY A 9 -9.63 -17.22 5.51
N VAL A 10 -10.04 -18.28 4.81
CA VAL A 10 -9.15 -19.41 4.45
C VAL A 10 -8.61 -19.25 3.02
N GLY A 11 -7.54 -18.46 2.89
CA GLY A 11 -6.77 -18.38 1.64
C GLY A 11 -5.82 -19.57 1.43
N ALA A 12 -5.16 -19.64 0.27
CA ALA A 12 -4.26 -20.74 -0.11
C ALA A 12 -3.19 -21.09 0.94
N ARG A 13 -2.61 -20.06 1.59
CA ARG A 13 -1.62 -20.25 2.67
C ARG A 13 -2.26 -20.86 3.92
N MET A 14 -3.40 -20.35 4.36
CA MET A 14 -4.12 -20.86 5.52
C MET A 14 -4.57 -22.30 5.28
N ARG A 15 -5.12 -22.60 4.09
CA ARG A 15 -5.46 -23.96 3.66
C ARG A 15 -4.28 -24.93 3.80
N ARG A 16 -3.08 -24.53 3.37
CA ARG A 16 -1.87 -25.37 3.52
C ARG A 16 -1.55 -25.65 4.99
N HIS A 17 -1.67 -24.65 5.86
CA HIS A 17 -1.42 -24.82 7.30
C HIS A 17 -2.47 -25.74 7.96
N LEU A 18 -3.74 -25.63 7.57
CA LEU A 18 -4.83 -26.48 8.06
C LEU A 18 -4.70 -27.92 7.57
N ARG A 19 -4.39 -28.13 6.29
CA ARG A 19 -4.12 -29.47 5.75
C ARG A 19 -2.93 -30.15 6.44
N ALA A 20 -1.88 -29.40 6.75
CA ALA A 20 -0.76 -29.91 7.52
C ALA A 20 -1.13 -30.32 8.97
N MET A 21 -2.31 -29.95 9.45
CA MET A 21 -2.88 -30.39 10.73
C MET A 21 -3.92 -31.51 10.57
N GLY A 22 -4.12 -32.04 9.35
CA GLY A 22 -5.17 -33.02 9.06
C GLY A 22 -6.58 -32.43 8.92
N ILE A 23 -6.69 -31.10 8.76
CA ILE A 23 -7.97 -30.41 8.60
C ILE A 23 -8.20 -30.13 7.11
N GLU A 24 -9.10 -30.89 6.47
CA GLU A 24 -9.40 -30.75 5.04
C GLU A 24 -10.77 -30.15 4.76
N THR A 25 -11.74 -30.39 5.64
CA THR A 25 -13.12 -29.94 5.50
C THR A 25 -13.52 -28.96 6.61
N VAL A 26 -14.61 -28.22 6.38
CA VAL A 26 -15.22 -27.36 7.41
C VAL A 26 -15.65 -28.19 8.63
N GLY A 27 -16.09 -29.44 8.42
CA GLY A 27 -16.43 -30.35 9.51
C GLY A 27 -15.21 -30.77 10.35
N ASP A 28 -14.04 -30.92 9.74
CA ASP A 28 -12.81 -31.20 10.48
C ASP A 28 -12.39 -29.99 11.30
N LEU A 29 -12.53 -28.79 10.73
CA LEU A 29 -12.22 -27.54 11.41
C LEU A 29 -13.16 -27.30 12.60
N ALA A 30 -14.45 -27.62 12.46
CA ALA A 30 -15.42 -27.52 13.56
C ALA A 30 -15.14 -28.53 14.69
N ARG A 31 -14.62 -29.72 14.36
CA ARG A 31 -14.24 -30.74 15.35
C ARG A 31 -12.90 -30.46 16.03
N ALA A 32 -12.06 -29.60 15.46
CA ALA A 32 -10.78 -29.25 16.06
C ALA A 32 -11.01 -28.46 17.36
N PRO A 33 -10.24 -28.73 18.44
CA PRO A 33 -10.32 -27.95 19.66
C PRO A 33 -10.02 -26.47 19.40
N ARG A 34 -10.85 -25.57 19.92
CA ARG A 34 -10.71 -24.13 19.70
C ARG A 34 -9.37 -23.62 20.20
N GLU A 35 -8.89 -24.18 21.31
CA GLU A 35 -7.63 -23.84 21.97
C GLU A 35 -6.42 -24.16 21.07
N VAL A 36 -6.47 -25.25 20.30
CA VAL A 36 -5.41 -25.62 19.35
C VAL A 36 -5.34 -24.63 18.19
N LEU A 37 -6.50 -24.21 17.68
CA LEU A 37 -6.57 -23.21 16.61
C LEU A 37 -6.12 -21.83 17.11
N GLN A 38 -6.55 -21.43 18.31
CA GLN A 38 -6.11 -20.19 18.96
C GLN A 38 -4.61 -20.18 19.23
N TRP A 39 -4.06 -21.29 19.75
CA TRP A 39 -2.63 -21.38 20.02
C TRP A 39 -1.80 -21.22 18.73
N LYS A 40 -2.25 -21.80 17.61
CA LYS A 40 -1.52 -21.73 16.35
C LYS A 40 -1.74 -20.45 15.54
N PHE A 41 -2.95 -19.91 15.54
CA PHE A 41 -3.36 -18.81 14.66
C PHE A 41 -3.82 -17.55 15.41
N GLY A 42 -3.75 -17.53 16.74
CA GLY A 42 -4.20 -16.42 17.59
C GLY A 42 -5.69 -16.15 17.45
N VAL A 43 -6.04 -14.86 17.41
CA VAL A 43 -7.43 -14.38 17.24
C VAL A 43 -8.08 -14.95 15.98
N VAL A 44 -7.30 -15.12 14.90
CA VAL A 44 -7.79 -15.72 13.65
C VAL A 44 -8.23 -17.17 13.86
N GLY A 45 -7.57 -17.91 14.74
CA GLY A 45 -7.97 -19.27 15.10
C GLY A 45 -9.35 -19.33 15.73
N SER A 46 -9.66 -18.39 16.64
CA SER A 46 -11.01 -18.25 17.21
C SER A 46 -12.05 -17.98 16.14
N LEU A 47 -11.78 -17.04 15.24
CA LEU A 47 -12.69 -16.63 14.18
C LEU A 47 -12.96 -17.78 13.20
N LEU A 48 -11.93 -18.54 12.84
CA LEU A 48 -12.06 -19.73 11.99
C LEU A 48 -12.93 -20.81 12.64
N TRP A 49 -12.77 -21.03 13.95
CA TRP A 49 -13.59 -21.99 14.69
C TRP A 49 -15.05 -21.54 14.76
N GLU A 50 -15.30 -20.26 15.05
CA GLU A 50 -16.65 -19.68 15.06
C GLU A 50 -17.31 -19.76 13.69
N ALA A 51 -16.58 -19.38 12.64
CA ALA A 51 -17.06 -19.46 11.26
C ALA A 51 -17.36 -20.90 10.83
N ALA A 52 -16.56 -21.90 11.26
CA ALA A 52 -16.84 -23.32 11.00
C ALA A 52 -18.14 -23.80 11.68
N HIS A 53 -18.57 -23.14 12.75
CA HIS A 53 -19.85 -23.37 13.43
C HIS A 53 -20.97 -22.45 12.94
N GLY A 54 -20.75 -21.69 11.87
CA GLY A 54 -21.73 -20.73 11.34
C GLY A 54 -22.00 -19.54 12.27
N ARG A 55 -21.06 -19.21 13.16
CA ARG A 55 -21.16 -18.08 14.08
C ARG A 55 -20.37 -16.90 13.51
N ASP A 56 -21.07 -15.81 13.25
CA ASP A 56 -20.46 -14.51 12.92
C ASP A 56 -21.23 -13.43 13.70
N SER A 57 -20.50 -12.66 14.50
CA SER A 57 -21.05 -11.54 15.29
C SER A 57 -20.71 -10.18 14.70
N GLY A 58 -20.06 -10.15 13.53
CA GLY A 58 -19.71 -8.93 12.83
C GLY A 58 -20.97 -8.12 12.48
N PRO A 59 -20.98 -6.80 12.74
CA PRO A 59 -22.09 -5.96 12.34
C PRO A 59 -22.19 -5.92 10.81
N VAL A 60 -23.42 -5.91 10.28
CA VAL A 60 -23.64 -5.60 8.87
C VAL A 60 -23.38 -4.11 8.68
N MET A 61 -22.22 -3.78 8.10
CA MET A 61 -21.88 -2.41 7.75
C MET A 61 -22.51 -2.05 6.41
N ARG A 62 -23.19 -0.90 6.32
CA ARG A 62 -23.66 -0.39 5.02
C ARG A 62 -22.45 0.09 4.21
N GLY A 63 -22.53 -0.01 2.89
CA GLY A 63 -21.48 0.53 2.02
C GLY A 63 -21.25 2.01 2.30
N GLY A 64 -20.05 2.37 2.77
CA GLY A 64 -19.69 3.73 3.18
C GLY A 64 -19.66 3.99 4.69
N GLU A 65 -20.26 3.11 5.50
CA GLU A 65 -20.13 3.12 6.97
C GLU A 65 -18.92 2.26 7.43
N GLY A 66 -17.93 2.12 6.55
CA GLY A 66 -16.72 1.34 6.81
C GLY A 66 -15.73 2.07 7.70
N GLU A 67 -14.78 1.31 8.26
CA GLU A 67 -13.63 1.85 8.98
C GLU A 67 -12.97 2.99 8.18
N GLU A 68 -12.54 4.03 8.90
CA GLU A 68 -11.79 5.15 8.32
C GLU A 68 -10.60 4.65 7.50
N MET A 69 -10.33 5.34 6.39
CA MET A 69 -9.21 5.00 5.51
C MET A 69 -7.91 5.00 6.31
N LYS A 70 -7.19 3.87 6.32
CA LYS A 70 -5.97 3.69 7.14
C LYS A 70 -4.69 4.08 6.41
N SER A 71 -4.68 3.97 5.08
CA SER A 71 -3.53 4.30 4.23
C SER A 71 -3.91 4.43 2.76
N PHE A 72 -3.13 5.21 2.01
CA PHE A 72 -3.15 5.26 0.55
C PHE A 72 -1.85 4.66 0.02
N GLY A 73 -1.91 3.74 -0.94
CA GLY A 73 -0.68 3.15 -1.49
C GLY A 73 -0.84 2.70 -2.93
N HIS A 74 0.28 2.65 -3.63
CA HIS A 74 0.38 2.19 -5.00
C HIS A 74 1.70 1.42 -5.19
N SER A 75 1.68 0.39 -6.04
CA SER A 75 2.85 -0.44 -6.29
C SER A 75 2.89 -0.92 -7.73
N LEU A 76 4.10 -1.04 -8.26
CA LEU A 76 4.37 -1.53 -9.61
C LEU A 76 5.22 -2.79 -9.55
N SER A 77 4.76 -3.82 -10.28
CA SER A 77 5.54 -5.02 -10.57
C SER A 77 6.37 -4.79 -11.84
N LEU A 78 7.68 -4.92 -11.72
CA LEU A 78 8.65 -4.69 -12.79
C LEU A 78 8.90 -5.99 -13.55
N ARG A 79 8.49 -6.06 -14.82
CA ARG A 79 8.72 -7.25 -15.66
C ARG A 79 10.23 -7.44 -15.85
N GLY A 80 10.75 -8.62 -15.47
CA GLY A 80 12.18 -8.93 -15.51
C GLY A 80 12.99 -8.40 -14.33
N GLY A 81 12.41 -7.53 -13.51
CA GLY A 81 13.09 -6.84 -12.42
C GLY A 81 14.21 -5.89 -12.89
N THR A 82 14.73 -5.06 -11.98
CA THR A 82 15.83 -4.14 -12.28
C THR A 82 16.75 -3.94 -11.08
N ARG A 83 18.01 -3.61 -11.35
CA ARG A 83 18.98 -3.13 -10.35
C ARG A 83 19.34 -1.67 -10.55
N ASP A 84 18.76 -1.04 -11.58
CA ASP A 84 18.97 0.37 -11.88
C ASP A 84 18.25 1.22 -10.83
N LEU A 85 19.06 1.92 -10.03
CA LEU A 85 18.56 2.78 -8.96
C LEU A 85 17.85 4.01 -9.52
N GLU A 86 18.32 4.58 -10.63
CA GLU A 86 17.72 5.76 -11.25
C GLU A 86 16.32 5.42 -11.77
N TYR A 87 16.18 4.27 -12.44
CA TYR A 87 14.89 3.74 -12.86
C TYR A 87 13.92 3.54 -11.68
N LEU A 88 14.40 2.99 -10.56
CA LEU A 88 13.58 2.81 -9.36
C LEU A 88 13.18 4.15 -8.73
N GLU A 89 14.07 5.14 -8.72
CA GLU A 89 13.78 6.49 -8.26
C GLU A 89 12.72 7.17 -9.15
N ASN A 90 12.82 7.06 -10.47
CA ASN A 90 11.82 7.57 -11.39
C ASN A 90 10.47 6.87 -11.22
N THR A 91 10.48 5.55 -11.08
CA THR A 91 9.25 4.77 -10.79
C THR A 91 8.61 5.24 -9.49
N LEU A 92 9.38 5.40 -8.42
CA LEU A 92 8.88 5.90 -7.13
C LEU A 92 8.28 7.29 -7.26
N LEU A 93 8.86 8.17 -8.07
CA LEU A 93 8.33 9.51 -8.30
C LEU A 93 6.90 9.46 -8.85
N GLY A 94 6.66 8.62 -9.86
CA GLY A 94 5.33 8.40 -10.42
C GLY A 94 4.35 7.80 -9.41
N LEU A 95 4.79 6.81 -8.62
CA LEU A 95 3.96 6.21 -7.57
C LEU A 95 3.57 7.22 -6.49
N CYS A 96 4.50 8.07 -6.05
CA CYS A 96 4.24 9.11 -5.05
C CYS A 96 3.25 10.16 -5.57
N ASP A 97 3.40 10.57 -6.83
CA ASP A 97 2.49 11.51 -7.49
C ASP A 97 1.05 10.96 -7.55
N ALA A 98 0.89 9.68 -7.91
CA ALA A 98 -0.40 9.01 -7.95
C ALA A 98 -1.03 8.85 -6.56
N VAL A 99 -0.27 8.39 -5.56
CA VAL A 99 -0.74 8.22 -4.18
C VAL A 99 -1.19 9.54 -3.58
N THR A 100 -0.36 10.58 -3.69
CA THR A 100 -0.67 11.89 -3.12
C THR A 100 -1.84 12.56 -3.83
N ARG A 101 -1.98 12.38 -5.14
CA ARG A 101 -3.15 12.86 -5.87
C ARG A 101 -4.44 12.19 -5.42
N ARG A 102 -4.42 10.86 -5.20
CA ARG A 102 -5.56 10.15 -4.65
C ARG A 102 -5.90 10.61 -3.23
N MET A 103 -4.88 10.85 -2.39
CA MET A 103 -5.09 11.46 -1.07
C MET A 103 -5.79 12.82 -1.16
N ARG A 104 -5.36 13.69 -2.09
CA ARG A 104 -5.98 15.00 -2.30
C ARG A 104 -7.43 14.90 -2.76
N ARG A 105 -7.73 14.01 -3.72
CA ARG A 105 -9.10 13.76 -4.20
C ARG A 105 -10.04 13.29 -3.09
N GLU A 106 -9.53 12.46 -2.19
CA GLU A 106 -10.28 11.92 -1.05
C GLU A 106 -10.23 12.85 0.17
N GLY A 107 -9.54 13.99 0.08
CA GLY A 107 -9.47 14.99 1.14
C GLY A 107 -8.65 14.56 2.35
N TYR A 108 -7.56 13.82 2.17
CA TYR A 108 -6.67 13.38 3.25
C TYR A 108 -5.26 13.97 3.15
N LEU A 109 -4.68 14.25 4.30
CA LEU A 109 -3.25 14.42 4.50
C LEU A 109 -2.68 13.14 5.12
N GLY A 110 -1.38 12.90 4.94
CA GLY A 110 -0.70 11.75 5.53
C GLY A 110 0.67 12.10 6.07
N ARG A 111 1.23 11.23 6.91
CA ARG A 111 2.48 11.55 7.63
C ARG A 111 3.54 10.47 7.52
N THR A 112 3.16 9.19 7.56
CA THR A 112 4.13 8.10 7.51
C THR A 112 4.20 7.50 6.13
N VAL A 113 5.35 7.69 5.47
CA VAL A 113 5.65 7.13 4.15
C VAL A 113 6.32 5.78 4.34
N SER A 114 5.80 4.74 3.70
CA SER A 114 6.35 3.39 3.72
C SER A 114 6.78 2.98 2.32
N LEU A 115 8.02 2.53 2.19
CA LEU A 115 8.58 1.90 1.01
C LEU A 115 8.43 0.39 1.13
N ARG A 116 7.90 -0.25 0.09
CA ARG A 116 7.83 -1.70 -0.06
C ARG A 116 8.62 -2.11 -1.29
N LEU A 117 9.58 -3.01 -1.10
CA LEU A 117 10.35 -3.60 -2.19
C LEU A 117 10.19 -5.11 -2.18
N ARG A 118 10.16 -5.70 -3.37
CA ARG A 118 10.39 -7.13 -3.55
C ARG A 118 11.66 -7.33 -4.35
N VAL A 119 12.59 -8.10 -3.81
CA VAL A 119 13.90 -8.39 -4.41
C VAL A 119 13.93 -9.88 -4.75
N GLY A 120 14.17 -10.18 -6.03
CA GLY A 120 13.95 -11.51 -6.60
C GLY A 120 12.51 -11.99 -6.38
N TYR A 121 12.36 -13.30 -6.12
CA TYR A 121 11.05 -13.93 -5.90
C TYR A 121 10.70 -14.20 -4.44
N ALA A 122 11.61 -13.97 -3.49
CA ALA A 122 11.44 -14.41 -2.10
C ALA A 122 11.52 -13.29 -1.06
N LEU A 123 12.32 -12.24 -1.29
CA LEU A 123 12.62 -11.24 -0.25
C LEU A 123 11.73 -10.02 -0.40
N GLY A 124 11.01 -9.69 0.67
CA GLY A 124 10.21 -8.47 0.79
C GLY A 124 10.80 -7.55 1.85
N TYR A 125 11.11 -6.31 1.48
CA TYR A 125 11.56 -5.28 2.41
C TYR A 125 10.45 -4.25 2.60
N ALA A 126 10.21 -3.89 3.85
CA ALA A 126 9.32 -2.80 4.22
C ALA A 126 10.09 -1.86 5.16
N ARG A 127 10.14 -0.59 4.79
CA ARG A 127 10.69 0.49 5.61
C ARG A 127 9.72 1.64 5.65
N ALA A 128 9.75 2.40 6.73
CA ALA A 128 8.89 3.56 6.86
C ALA A 128 9.66 4.74 7.47
N ARG A 129 9.23 5.94 7.09
CA ARG A 129 9.69 7.20 7.65
C ARG A 129 8.49 8.09 7.91
N THR A 130 8.43 8.66 9.11
CA THR A 130 7.41 9.64 9.48
C THR A 130 7.92 11.04 9.17
N LEU A 131 7.13 11.80 8.41
CA LEU A 131 7.41 13.19 8.07
C LEU A 131 7.24 14.10 9.31
N PRO A 132 7.95 15.24 9.36
CA PRO A 132 7.79 16.21 10.44
C PRO A 132 6.34 16.69 10.59
N GLY A 133 5.68 16.96 9.46
CA GLY A 133 4.27 17.35 9.38
C GLY A 133 3.46 16.48 8.42
N TYR A 134 2.13 16.65 8.48
CA TYR A 134 1.21 16.03 7.54
C TYR A 134 1.35 16.68 6.17
N SER A 135 1.36 15.88 5.10
CA SER A 135 1.50 16.35 3.73
C SER A 135 0.68 15.50 2.78
N ASP A 136 0.20 16.14 1.72
CA ASP A 136 -0.38 15.52 0.54
C ASP A 136 0.37 15.99 -0.73
N LEU A 137 1.57 16.54 -0.57
CA LEU A 137 2.41 16.98 -1.67
C LEU A 137 3.32 15.83 -2.14
N PRO A 138 3.56 15.71 -3.47
CA PRO A 138 4.42 14.66 -4.00
C PRO A 138 5.86 14.74 -3.49
N SER A 139 6.47 15.94 -3.36
CA SER A 139 7.91 16.04 -3.11
C SER A 139 8.33 15.55 -1.72
N PRO A 140 7.67 15.94 -0.60
CA PRO A 140 8.01 15.41 0.73
C PRO A 140 7.86 13.88 0.82
N VAL A 141 6.85 13.33 0.14
CA VAL A 141 6.61 11.88 0.09
C VAL A 141 7.69 11.18 -0.73
N TYR A 142 8.03 11.74 -1.89
CA TYR A 142 9.07 11.22 -2.76
C TYR A 142 10.46 11.27 -2.11
N GLU A 143 10.84 12.38 -1.48
CA GLU A 143 12.11 12.51 -0.78
C GLU A 143 12.25 11.45 0.32
N ALA A 144 11.19 11.24 1.11
CA ALA A 144 11.18 10.19 2.11
C ALA A 144 11.31 8.79 1.50
N ALA A 145 10.55 8.49 0.43
CA ALA A 145 10.63 7.20 -0.24
C ALA A 145 12.00 6.95 -0.89
N ARG A 146 12.59 7.98 -1.53
CA ARG A 146 13.91 7.94 -2.15
C ARG A 146 15.01 7.71 -1.12
N ASP A 147 14.95 8.40 0.02
CA ASP A 147 15.93 8.21 1.09
C ASP A 147 15.86 6.80 1.68
N LEU A 148 14.65 6.24 1.83
CA LEU A 148 14.47 4.84 2.23
C LEU A 148 15.06 3.89 1.17
N LEU A 149 14.82 4.16 -0.11
CA LEU A 149 15.35 3.34 -1.22
C LEU A 149 16.88 3.34 -1.21
N ARG A 150 17.50 4.52 -1.15
CA ARG A 150 18.97 4.67 -1.14
C ARG A 150 19.60 4.01 0.08
N ARG A 151 18.99 4.13 1.25
CA ARG A 151 19.44 3.43 2.46
C ARG A 151 19.41 1.93 2.25
N GLU A 152 18.30 1.37 1.81
CA GLU A 152 18.20 -0.07 1.56
C GLU A 152 19.16 -0.54 0.48
N ALA A 153 19.40 0.26 -0.56
CA ALA A 153 20.40 -0.04 -1.60
C ALA A 153 21.84 -0.04 -1.07
N SER A 154 22.14 0.79 -0.07
CA SER A 154 23.49 0.92 0.50
C SER A 154 23.80 -0.14 1.56
N CYS A 155 22.79 -0.58 2.34
CA CYS A 155 22.99 -1.53 3.45
C CYS A 155 22.47 -2.94 3.17
N GLY A 156 21.63 -3.13 2.16
CA GLY A 156 21.01 -4.41 1.84
C GLY A 156 21.83 -5.23 0.83
N PRO A 157 21.80 -6.57 0.90
CA PRO A 157 22.37 -7.42 -0.14
C PRO A 157 21.45 -7.41 -1.38
N TRP A 158 21.61 -6.42 -2.26
CA TRP A 158 20.90 -6.33 -3.53
C TRP A 158 21.60 -7.18 -4.60
N THR A 159 21.81 -8.47 -4.31
CA THR A 159 22.38 -9.42 -5.28
C THR A 159 21.39 -9.73 -6.40
N GLU A 160 20.10 -9.75 -6.08
CA GLU A 160 18.99 -10.01 -6.99
C GLU A 160 18.31 -8.70 -7.46
N PRO A 161 17.64 -8.69 -8.63
CA PRO A 161 16.91 -7.53 -9.11
C PRO A 161 15.64 -7.24 -8.30
N VAL A 162 15.28 -5.97 -8.18
CA VAL A 162 14.00 -5.52 -7.62
C VAL A 162 12.89 -5.86 -8.62
N THR A 163 11.92 -6.67 -8.20
CA THR A 163 10.77 -7.12 -9.02
C THR A 163 9.49 -6.36 -8.70
N THR A 164 9.41 -5.70 -7.55
CA THR A 164 8.25 -4.87 -7.19
C THR A 164 8.71 -3.69 -6.36
N VAL A 165 8.16 -2.52 -6.65
CA VAL A 165 8.35 -1.29 -5.88
C VAL A 165 7.00 -0.71 -5.53
N GLY A 166 6.83 -0.26 -4.29
CA GLY A 166 5.58 0.31 -3.83
C GLY A 166 5.79 1.37 -2.76
N VAL A 167 4.89 2.33 -2.72
CA VAL A 167 4.84 3.37 -1.71
C VAL A 167 3.45 3.40 -1.08
N SER A 168 3.39 3.60 0.23
CA SER A 168 2.12 3.85 0.91
C SER A 168 2.27 4.93 1.97
N VAL A 169 1.30 5.82 2.05
CA VAL A 169 1.20 6.86 3.07
C VAL A 169 0.12 6.47 4.08
N SER A 170 0.46 6.54 5.36
CA SER A 170 -0.40 6.22 6.51
C SER A 170 -0.34 7.33 7.55
N GLN A 171 -0.98 7.11 8.71
CA GLN A 171 -1.30 8.16 9.68
C GLN A 171 -2.05 9.28 8.96
N LEU A 172 -3.26 8.95 8.51
CA LEU A 172 -4.07 9.87 7.73
C LEU A 172 -4.83 10.83 8.64
N ARG A 173 -5.09 12.04 8.14
CA ARG A 173 -6.00 13.01 8.74
C ARG A 173 -6.84 13.67 7.67
N PRO A 174 -8.13 13.95 7.93
CA PRO A 174 -8.94 14.76 7.04
C PRO A 174 -8.32 16.14 6.82
N ARG A 175 -8.17 16.55 5.56
CA ARG A 175 -7.61 17.85 5.17
C ARG A 175 -8.40 19.03 5.74
N ARG A 176 -9.70 18.85 5.99
CA ARG A 176 -10.59 19.83 6.64
C ARG A 176 -10.18 20.21 8.07
N GLU A 177 -9.42 19.36 8.76
CA GLU A 177 -8.89 19.67 10.10
C GLU A 177 -7.70 20.63 10.05
N GLY A 178 -7.20 20.94 8.85
CA GLY A 178 -6.08 21.84 8.63
C GLY A 178 -4.71 21.18 8.82
N ARG A 179 -3.68 21.88 8.35
CA ARG A 179 -2.26 21.56 8.56
C ARG A 179 -1.65 22.69 9.37
N GLN A 180 -0.76 22.37 10.31
CA GLN A 180 0.12 23.38 10.88
C GLN A 180 1.12 23.81 9.80
N VAL A 181 0.94 25.03 9.29
CA VAL A 181 1.78 25.64 8.26
C VAL A 181 2.94 26.35 8.96
N THR A 182 4.17 26.13 8.50
CA THR A 182 5.32 26.92 8.96
C THR A 182 5.39 28.25 8.22
N ILE A 183 6.13 29.21 8.76
CA ILE A 183 6.35 30.49 8.07
C ILE A 183 6.98 30.29 6.67
N TRP A 184 7.78 29.24 6.49
CA TRP A 184 8.43 28.89 5.24
C TRP A 184 7.46 28.31 4.21
N ASP A 185 6.53 27.44 4.63
CA ASP A 185 5.47 26.93 3.78
C ASP A 185 4.60 28.07 3.22
N TYR A 186 4.33 29.10 4.02
CA TYR A 186 3.56 30.28 3.59
C TYR A 186 4.32 31.12 2.55
N LEU A 187 5.63 31.29 2.75
CA LEU A 187 6.48 32.08 1.86
C LEU A 187 6.78 31.38 0.53
N ASP A 188 6.77 30.04 0.49
CA ASP A 188 7.01 29.25 -0.73
C ASP A 188 5.86 28.31 -1.09
N SER A 189 4.71 28.89 -1.42
CA SER A 189 3.51 28.17 -1.91
C SER A 189 3.59 27.75 -3.39
N ARG A 190 4.80 27.74 -3.99
CA ARG A 190 4.96 27.41 -5.41
C ARG A 190 4.58 25.96 -5.71
N GLU A 191 5.00 25.03 -4.87
CA GLU A 191 4.72 23.60 -5.05
C GLU A 191 3.22 23.28 -4.93
N GLU A 192 2.55 23.89 -3.96
CA GLU A 192 1.10 23.73 -3.76
C GLU A 192 0.33 24.22 -5.00
N ARG A 193 0.67 25.41 -5.52
CA ARG A 193 0.05 25.96 -6.73
C ARG A 193 0.32 25.11 -7.97
N LEU A 194 1.56 24.63 -8.13
CA LEU A 194 1.92 23.74 -9.24
C LEU A 194 1.11 22.45 -9.17
N THR A 195 1.04 21.83 -7.99
CA THR A 195 0.33 20.57 -7.79
C THR A 195 -1.17 20.73 -8.04
N ALA A 196 -1.78 21.82 -7.56
CA ALA A 196 -3.17 22.14 -7.83
C ALA A 196 -3.44 22.36 -9.34
N ALA A 197 -2.53 23.04 -10.04
CA ALA A 197 -2.65 23.24 -11.49
C ALA A 197 -2.54 21.92 -12.27
N LEU A 198 -1.61 21.04 -11.89
CA LEU A 198 -1.46 19.71 -12.48
C LEU A 198 -2.70 18.85 -12.25
N ASP A 199 -3.27 18.89 -11.04
CA ASP A 199 -4.50 18.17 -10.72
C ASP A 199 -5.67 18.67 -11.56
N ALA A 200 -5.86 19.98 -11.66
CA ALA A 200 -6.93 20.59 -12.46
C ALA A 200 -6.85 20.18 -13.94
N LEU A 201 -5.64 20.11 -14.49
CA LEU A 201 -5.41 19.65 -15.86
C LEU A 201 -5.78 18.17 -16.02
N ARG A 202 -5.34 17.31 -15.09
CA ARG A 202 -5.66 15.88 -15.13
C ARG A 202 -7.14 15.58 -14.89
N ASP A 203 -7.82 16.39 -14.07
CA ASP A 203 -9.25 16.24 -13.82
C ASP A 203 -10.09 16.62 -15.05
N ARG A 204 -9.63 17.61 -15.84
CA ARG A 204 -10.33 18.05 -17.05
C ARG A 204 -10.03 17.22 -18.29
N TYR A 205 -8.78 16.80 -18.47
CA TYR A 205 -8.29 16.18 -19.71
C TYR A 205 -7.86 14.71 -19.56
N GLY A 206 -7.95 14.17 -18.34
CA GLY A 206 -7.55 12.80 -18.02
C GLY A 206 -6.10 12.69 -17.53
N GLU A 207 -5.78 11.53 -16.95
CA GLU A 207 -4.49 11.29 -16.26
C GLU A 207 -3.26 11.43 -17.15
N GLN A 208 -3.40 11.13 -18.45
CA GLN A 208 -2.28 11.07 -19.39
C GLN A 208 -1.92 12.43 -20.00
N VAL A 209 -2.66 13.50 -19.67
CA VAL A 209 -2.45 14.82 -20.29
C VAL A 209 -1.07 15.41 -19.97
N ILE A 210 -0.57 15.18 -18.75
CA ILE A 210 0.72 15.69 -18.29
C ILE A 210 1.43 14.62 -17.45
N THR A 211 2.69 14.38 -17.81
CA THR A 211 3.61 13.53 -17.08
C THR A 211 4.91 14.29 -16.78
N ARG A 212 5.64 13.84 -15.76
CA ARG A 212 6.95 14.43 -15.44
C ARG A 212 7.97 14.02 -16.51
N ALA A 213 8.85 14.94 -16.88
CA ALA A 213 9.85 14.70 -17.93
C ALA A 213 10.77 13.52 -17.60
N SER A 214 11.11 13.31 -16.32
CA SER A 214 11.90 12.15 -15.89
C SER A 214 11.21 10.79 -16.08
N LEU A 215 9.91 10.79 -16.41
CA LEU A 215 9.15 9.58 -16.75
C LEU A 215 9.02 9.40 -18.27
N LEU A 216 9.46 10.37 -19.09
CA LEU A 216 9.46 10.30 -20.54
C LEU A 216 10.70 9.53 -21.00
N GLY A 217 10.54 8.23 -21.26
CA GLY A 217 11.61 7.34 -21.72
C GLY A 217 11.40 5.89 -21.28
N ASP A 218 10.73 5.70 -20.14
CA ASP A 218 10.41 4.38 -19.60
C ASP A 218 9.08 3.87 -20.17
N PHE A 219 9.18 2.99 -21.18
CA PHE A 219 8.06 2.27 -21.81
C PHE A 219 7.12 1.56 -20.80
N ALA A 220 7.57 1.31 -19.56
CA ALA A 220 6.79 0.68 -18.51
C ALA A 220 5.66 1.57 -17.96
N LEU A 221 5.78 2.90 -18.09
CA LEU A 221 4.81 3.84 -17.54
C LEU A 221 3.75 4.29 -18.55
N SER A 222 3.98 4.10 -19.85
CA SER A 222 3.07 4.57 -20.93
C SER A 222 1.71 3.85 -20.95
N GLY A 223 1.61 2.70 -20.29
CA GLY A 223 0.37 1.96 -20.09
C GLY A 223 -0.26 2.11 -18.70
N MET A 224 0.29 2.96 -17.82
CA MET A 224 -0.26 3.13 -16.48
C MET A 224 -1.60 3.85 -16.53
N ASN A 225 -2.64 3.13 -16.17
CA ASN A 225 -3.83 3.75 -15.63
C ASN A 225 -3.58 4.02 -14.13
N LEU A 226 -2.93 5.15 -13.83
CA LEU A 226 -2.71 5.64 -12.46
C LEU A 226 -4.02 5.95 -11.70
N ALA A 227 -5.18 5.81 -12.36
CA ALA A 227 -6.49 6.09 -11.78
C ALA A 227 -7.07 4.94 -10.92
N ARG A 228 -6.33 3.86 -10.64
CA ARG A 228 -6.77 2.75 -9.76
C ARG A 228 -5.99 2.70 -8.44
#